data_AF-A0A2V9G328-F1
#
_entry.id   AF-A0A2V9G328-F1
#
_cell.length_a   1.000
_cell.length_b   1.000
_cell.length_c   1.000
_cell.angle_alpha   90.00
_cell.angle_beta   90.00
_cell.angle_gamma   90.00
#
_symmetry.space_group_name_H-M   'P 1'
#
loop_
_entity.id
_entity.type
_entity.pdbx_description
1 polymer ?
#
loop_
_entity_poly.entity_id
_entity_poly.type
_entity_poly.pdbx_seq_one_letter_code
_entity_poly.pdbx_strand_id
1 'polypeptide(L)'
;WNKAQPPGTPPLEETFAREEFISVKCNIHSWMHSYFVVLKTSHYSVSNENGAFTLENLPPGKYTVTAWHEVYGKQTQEVTISGAETQALNFVFKAN
;
A
#
# COMPACT_ATOMS: atom_id res chain seq x y z
N TRP A 1 19.33 -1.22 -1.09
CA TRP A 1 20.51 -0.82 -0.29
C TRP A 1 20.09 0.37 0.56
N ASN A 2 20.37 0.36 1.86
CA ASN A 2 19.99 1.47 2.74
C ASN A 2 20.92 2.67 2.49
N LYS A 3 20.33 3.83 2.19
CA LYS A 3 21.06 5.08 1.95
C LYS A 3 21.16 5.84 3.28
N ALA A 4 22.39 6.11 3.73
CA ALA A 4 22.61 6.93 4.92
C ALA A 4 22.45 8.41 4.55
N GLN A 5 21.76 9.18 5.40
CA GLN A 5 21.63 10.63 5.26
C GLN A 5 22.10 11.31 6.57
N PRO A 6 23.39 11.67 6.67
CA PRO A 6 23.93 12.35 7.85
C PRO A 6 23.26 13.71 8.10
N PRO A 7 23.29 14.22 9.35
CA PRO A 7 22.80 15.56 9.67
C PRO A 7 23.43 16.63 8.77
N GLY A 8 22.60 17.52 8.23
CA GLY A 8 23.05 18.63 7.37
C GLY A 8 23.35 18.27 5.91
N THR A 9 23.18 17.01 5.51
CA THR A 9 23.32 16.63 4.09
C THR A 9 22.06 16.95 3.28
N PRO A 10 22.18 17.22 1.97
CA PRO A 10 21.03 17.47 1.10
C PRO A 10 19.99 16.32 1.16
N PRO A 11 18.71 16.61 0.86
CA PRO A 11 17.70 15.56 0.68
C PRO A 11 18.13 14.51 -0.34
N LEU A 12 17.83 13.24 -0.04
CA LEU A 12 17.95 12.18 -1.03
C LEU A 12 16.74 12.25 -1.97
N GLU A 13 17.00 12.36 -3.27
CA GLU A 13 15.97 12.31 -4.31
C GLU A 13 16.00 10.96 -5.01
N GLU A 14 14.83 10.34 -5.17
CA GLU A 14 14.69 9.05 -5.84
C GLU A 14 13.33 8.95 -6.52
N THR A 15 13.32 8.41 -7.74
CA THR A 15 12.11 8.22 -8.55
C THR A 15 11.88 6.74 -8.79
N PHE A 16 10.66 6.28 -8.59
CA PHE A 16 10.26 4.89 -8.83
C PHE A 16 9.40 4.79 -10.09
N ALA A 17 9.90 4.08 -11.10
CA ALA A 17 9.22 3.94 -12.39
C ALA A 17 8.14 2.84 -12.41
N ARG A 18 8.14 1.95 -11.41
CA ARG A 18 7.28 0.77 -11.35
C ARG A 18 6.57 0.67 -10.01
N GLU A 19 5.44 -0.03 -10.01
CA GLU A 19 4.70 -0.35 -8.79
C GLU A 19 5.50 -1.31 -7.93
N GLU A 20 5.71 -0.94 -6.66
CA GLU A 20 6.54 -1.72 -5.76
C GLU A 20 6.19 -1.39 -4.29
N PHE A 21 6.32 -2.41 -3.43
CA PHE A 21 6.24 -2.27 -1.98
C PHE A 21 7.67 -2.35 -1.45
N ILE A 22 8.24 -1.20 -1.12
CA ILE A 22 9.67 -1.07 -0.82
C ILE A 22 9.83 -0.98 0.69
N SER A 23 10.48 -1.98 1.28
CA SER A 23 10.82 -1.95 2.70
C SER A 23 11.96 -0.97 2.96
N VAL A 24 11.71 -0.03 3.86
CA VAL A 24 12.70 0.91 4.38
C VAL A 24 13.05 0.44 5.79
N LYS A 25 14.32 0.13 6.04
CA LYS A 25 14.78 -0.35 7.35
C LYS A 25 15.94 0.48 7.85
N CYS A 26 16.01 0.73 9.15
CA CYS A 26 17.22 1.27 9.75
C CYS A 26 18.27 0.15 9.92
N ASN A 27 19.53 0.46 9.64
CA ASN A 27 20.64 -0.47 9.90
C ASN A 27 21.09 -0.48 11.37
N ILE A 28 20.65 0.49 12.18
CA ILE A 28 21.06 0.66 13.58
C ILE A 28 19.97 0.14 14.53
N HIS A 29 18.71 0.46 14.24
CA HIS A 29 17.57 0.08 15.08
C HIS A 29 16.70 -0.94 14.36
N SER A 30 16.77 -2.20 14.80
CA SER A 30 16.02 -3.31 14.18
C SER A 30 14.50 -3.13 14.19
N TRP A 31 13.98 -2.35 15.14
CA TRP A 31 12.56 -2.01 15.26
C TRP A 31 12.11 -0.92 14.28
N MET A 32 13.03 -0.09 13.77
CA MET A 32 12.70 0.98 12.84
C MET A 32 12.56 0.42 11.42
N HIS A 33 11.31 0.33 10.99
CA HIS A 33 10.95 -0.05 9.65
C HIS A 33 9.77 0.80 9.17
N SER A 34 9.70 0.98 7.85
CA SER A 34 8.62 1.65 7.15
C SER A 34 8.53 1.08 5.74
N TYR A 35 7.56 1.53 4.97
CA TYR A 35 7.34 1.09 3.61
C TYR A 35 7.01 2.27 2.70
N PHE A 36 7.63 2.30 1.53
CA PHE A 36 7.12 3.09 0.41
C PHE A 36 6.23 2.21 -0.44
N VAL A 37 5.00 2.68 -0.68
CA VAL A 37 4.02 2.00 -1.52
C VAL A 37 3.86 2.81 -2.79
N VAL A 38 4.42 2.32 -3.89
CA VAL A 38 4.39 2.98 -5.20
C VAL A 38 3.27 2.35 -6.03
N LEU A 39 2.29 3.17 -6.41
CA LEU A 39 1.08 2.74 -7.13
C LEU A 39 0.94 3.54 -8.43
N LYS A 40 0.37 2.94 -9.48
CA LYS A 40 -0.05 3.69 -10.70
C LYS A 40 -1.40 4.38 -10.54
N THR A 41 -2.14 4.08 -9.47
CA THR A 41 -3.47 4.62 -9.20
C THR A 41 -3.42 5.62 -8.06
N SER A 42 -4.29 6.64 -8.13
CA SER A 42 -4.58 7.55 -7.03
C SER A 42 -5.62 7.01 -6.05
N HIS A 43 -6.31 5.92 -6.39
CA HIS A 43 -7.32 5.29 -5.53
C HIS A 43 -6.65 4.26 -4.63
N TYR A 44 -6.35 4.67 -3.41
CA TYR A 44 -5.81 3.80 -2.36
C TYR A 44 -6.43 4.18 -1.01
N SER A 45 -6.34 3.26 -0.06
CA SER A 45 -6.76 3.46 1.31
C SER A 45 -5.86 2.64 2.21
N VAL A 46 -5.63 3.12 3.43
CA VAL A 46 -4.96 2.37 4.49
C VAL A 46 -6.05 1.97 5.48
N SER A 47 -6.13 0.69 5.80
CA SER A 47 -7.10 0.20 6.78
C SER A 47 -6.87 0.85 8.14
N ASN A 48 -7.94 1.14 8.86
CA ASN A 48 -7.84 1.57 10.25
C ASN A 48 -7.50 0.39 11.18
N GLU A 49 -7.43 0.67 12.48
CA GLU A 49 -7.11 -0.32 13.53
C GLU A 49 -8.09 -1.50 13.59
N ASN A 50 -9.32 -1.33 13.10
CA ASN A 50 -10.33 -2.37 13.03
C ASN A 50 -10.34 -3.13 11.68
N GLY A 51 -9.38 -2.83 10.79
CA GLY A 51 -9.28 -3.43 9.46
C GLY A 51 -10.25 -2.83 8.43
N ALA A 52 -11.02 -1.80 8.77
CA ALA A 52 -11.95 -1.17 7.84
C ALA A 52 -11.22 -0.21 6.89
N PHE A 53 -11.64 -0.19 5.63
CA PHE A 53 -11.12 0.67 4.57
C PHE A 53 -12.25 1.13 3.67
N THR A 54 -12.06 2.28 3.02
CA THR A 54 -13.00 2.82 2.02
C THR A 54 -12.21 3.35 0.83
N LEU A 55 -12.63 2.98 -0.38
CA LEU A 55 -12.18 3.57 -1.63
C LEU A 55 -13.33 4.38 -2.22
N GLU A 56 -13.27 5.69 -2.08
CA GLU A 56 -14.34 6.59 -2.50
C GLU A 56 -14.16 7.06 -3.95
N ASN A 57 -15.25 7.55 -4.53
CA ASN A 57 -15.26 8.23 -5.84
C ASN A 57 -14.71 7.39 -7.00
N LEU A 58 -14.88 6.06 -6.93
CA LEU A 58 -14.58 5.16 -8.05
C LEU A 58 -15.60 5.36 -9.17
N PRO A 59 -15.18 5.70 -10.39
CA PRO A 59 -16.07 5.68 -11.54
C PRO A 59 -16.68 4.28 -11.77
N PRO A 60 -17.80 4.16 -12.48
CA PRO A 60 -18.31 2.86 -12.89
C PRO A 60 -17.28 2.10 -13.73
N GLY A 61 -17.03 0.83 -13.41
CA GLY A 61 -15.99 0.04 -14.05
C GLY A 61 -15.69 -1.27 -13.34
N LYS A 62 -14.87 -2.11 -13.99
CA LYS A 62 -14.32 -3.33 -13.41
C LYS A 62 -12.93 -3.05 -12.84
N TYR A 63 -12.73 -3.39 -11.57
CA TYR A 63 -11.51 -3.15 -10.83
C TYR A 63 -10.93 -4.44 -10.29
N THR A 64 -9.59 -4.51 -10.21
CA THR A 64 -8.88 -5.48 -9.38
C THR A 64 -8.38 -4.74 -8.14
N VAL A 65 -8.94 -5.06 -6.99
CA VAL A 65 -8.52 -4.48 -5.70
C VAL A 65 -7.44 -5.37 -5.11
N THR A 66 -6.32 -4.76 -4.75
CA THR A 66 -5.20 -5.44 -4.07
C THR A 66 -5.12 -4.97 -2.62
N ALA A 67 -5.29 -5.89 -1.68
CA ALA A 67 -4.91 -5.68 -0.29
C ALA A 67 -3.48 -6.18 -0.09
N TRP A 68 -2.64 -5.38 0.57
CA TRP A 68 -1.28 -5.76 0.90
C TRP A 68 -1.04 -5.58 2.40
N HIS A 69 -0.38 -6.55 2.99
CA HIS A 69 0.12 -6.51 4.35
C HIS A 69 1.61 -6.90 4.32
N GLU A 70 2.42 -6.17 5.08
CA GLU A 70 3.87 -6.30 5.11
C GLU A 70 4.38 -7.68 5.57
N VAL A 71 3.60 -8.40 6.36
CA VAL A 71 3.93 -9.76 6.82
C VAL A 71 3.28 -10.82 5.92
N TYR A 72 2.01 -10.64 5.58
CA TYR A 72 1.20 -11.68 4.94
C TYR A 72 1.15 -11.58 3.40
N GLY A 73 1.76 -10.55 2.80
CA GLY A 73 1.84 -10.39 1.36
C GLY A 73 0.57 -9.79 0.75
N LYS A 74 0.24 -10.19 -0.48
CA LYS A 74 -0.86 -9.60 -1.27
C LYS A 74 -2.04 -10.55 -1.39
N GLN A 75 -3.24 -9.99 -1.39
CA GLN A 75 -4.46 -10.65 -1.84
C GLN A 75 -5.15 -9.76 -2.88
N THR A 76 -5.78 -10.37 -3.87
CA THR A 76 -6.48 -9.65 -4.94
C THR A 76 -7.91 -10.16 -5.09
N GLN A 77 -8.86 -9.24 -5.31
CA GLN A 77 -10.24 -9.56 -5.64
C GLN A 77 -10.71 -8.65 -6.79
N GLU A 78 -11.56 -9.18 -7.66
CA GLU A 78 -12.22 -8.38 -8.69
C GLU A 78 -13.56 -7.84 -8.17
N VAL A 79 -13.88 -6.60 -8.52
CA VAL A 79 -15.15 -5.97 -8.20
C VAL A 79 -15.62 -5.14 -9.39
N THR A 80 -16.93 -5.10 -9.62
CA THR A 80 -17.55 -4.22 -10.61
C THR A 80 -18.37 -3.17 -9.87
N ILE A 81 -18.15 -1.90 -10.19
CA ILE A 81 -18.94 -0.77 -9.69
C ILE A 81 -19.87 -0.29 -10.79
N SER A 82 -21.17 -0.25 -10.50
CA SER A 82 -22.28 0.09 -11.38
C SER A 82 -22.97 1.34 -10.84
N GLY A 83 -22.60 2.51 -11.37
CA GLY A 83 -23.18 3.78 -10.94
C GLY A 83 -22.77 4.16 -9.50
N ALA A 84 -23.73 4.72 -8.75
CA ALA A 84 -23.52 5.17 -7.37
C ALA A 84 -23.85 4.04 -6.38
N GLU A 85 -23.00 3.01 -6.35
CA GLU A 85 -23.13 1.89 -5.40
C GLU A 85 -21.89 1.76 -4.50
N THR A 86 -22.04 1.01 -3.41
CA THR A 86 -20.93 0.60 -2.53
C THR A 86 -20.86 -0.91 -2.51
N GLN A 87 -19.69 -1.45 -2.88
CA GLN A 87 -19.42 -2.88 -2.86
C GLN A 87 -18.53 -3.22 -1.67
N ALA A 88 -18.91 -4.26 -0.93
CA ALA A 88 -18.15 -4.74 0.22
C ALA A 88 -17.13 -5.79 -0.22
N LEU A 89 -15.86 -5.59 0.15
CA LEU A 89 -14.80 -6.58 -0.03
C LEU A 89 -14.18 -6.93 1.32
N ASN A 90 -13.93 -8.22 1.54
CA ASN A 90 -13.29 -8.72 2.75
C ASN A 90 -12.03 -9.50 2.37
N PHE A 91 -10.88 -9.07 2.89
CA PHE A 91 -9.60 -9.73 2.72
C PHE A 91 -9.20 -10.40 4.02
N VAL A 92 -8.85 -11.69 3.97
CA VAL A 92 -8.51 -12.48 5.16
C VAL A 92 -7.10 -13.03 5.00
N PHE A 93 -6.15 -12.40 5.66
CA PHE A 93 -4.77 -12.88 5.72
C PHE A 93 -4.66 -14.01 6.74
N LYS A 94 -4.03 -15.12 6.34
CA LYS A 94 -3.77 -16.25 7.23
C LYS A 94 -2.32 -16.19 7.68
N ALA A 95 -2.10 -16.22 8.99
CA ALA A 95 -0.79 -16.53 9.53
C ALA A 95 -0.47 -18.00 9.23
N ASN A 96 0.72 -18.25 8.70
CA ASN A 96 1.27 -19.60 8.60
C ASN A 96 1.87 -20.02 9.93
#